data_AF-A0A1G8KNZ8-F1
#
_entry.id   AF-A0A1G8KNZ8-F1
#
_cell.length_a   1.000
_cell.length_b   1.000
_cell.length_c   1.000
_cell.angle_alpha   90.00
_cell.angle_beta   90.00
_cell.angle_gamma   90.00
#
_symmetry.space_group_name_H-M   'P 1'
#
loop_
_entity.id
_entity.type
_entity.pdbx_description
1 polymer ?
#
loop_
_entity_poly.entity_id
_entity_poly.type
_entity_poly.pdbx_seq_one_letter_code
_entity_poly.pdbx_strand_id
1 'polypeptide(L)' 'MQDRTDPHARDRAIEIARETPPHGVSPEAAAVAVAEVLDGIGDTCPECL' A
#
# COMPACT_ATOMS: atom_id res chain seq x y z
N MET A 1 15.85 11.81 12.14
CA MET A 1 14.50 11.20 12.08
C MET A 1 14.68 9.92 11.29
N GLN A 2 14.65 8.76 11.94
CA GLN A 2 14.78 7.47 11.27
C GLN A 2 13.35 7.06 10.91
N ASP A 3 13.07 6.86 9.63
CA ASP A 3 11.74 6.45 9.20
C ASP A 3 11.41 5.12 9.88
N ARG A 4 10.34 5.13 10.69
CA ARG A 4 9.85 3.94 11.41
C ARG A 4 8.83 3.21 10.56
N THR A 5 9.03 3.20 9.24
CA THR A 5 8.23 2.41 8.32
C THR A 5 8.41 0.95 8.70
N ASP A 6 7.35 0.34 9.20
CA ASP A 6 7.29 -1.10 9.42
C ASP A 6 7.66 -1.78 8.08
N PRO A 7 8.73 -2.60 8.04
CA PRO A 7 9.21 -3.19 6.79
C PRO A 7 8.18 -4.15 6.16
N HIS A 8 7.16 -4.55 6.92
CA HIS A 8 6.05 -5.41 6.50
C HIS A 8 4.76 -4.61 6.23
N ALA A 9 4.76 -3.28 6.38
CA ALA A 9 3.57 -2.45 6.12
C ALA A 9 3.04 -2.66 4.69
N ARG A 10 3.95 -2.77 3.73
CA ARG A 10 3.61 -2.99 2.32
C ARG A 10 2.91 -4.33 2.11
N ASP A 11 3.50 -5.42 2.59
CA ASP A 11 2.90 -6.76 2.45
C ASP A 11 1.56 -6.85 3.17
N ARG A 12 1.46 -6.26 4.36
CA ARG A 12 0.22 -6.22 5.14
C ARG A 12 -0.91 -5.46 4.44
N ALA A 13 -0.60 -4.34 3.79
CA ALA A 13 -1.60 -3.57 3.03
C ALA A 13 -2.13 -4.38 1.84
N ILE A 14 -1.27 -5.13 1.15
CA ILE A 14 -1.66 -6.00 0.03
C ILE A 14 -2.54 -7.16 0.53
N GLU A 15 -2.22 -7.75 1.68
CA GLU A 15 -3.02 -8.81 2.30
C GLU A 15 -4.42 -8.31 2.64
N ILE A 16 -4.55 -7.18 3.32
CA ILE A 16 -5.85 -6.57 3.68
C ILE A 16 -6.70 -6.29 2.43
N ALA A 17 -6.08 -5.84 1.34
CA ALA A 17 -6.77 -5.57 0.09
C ALA A 17 -7.38 -6.84 -0.54
N ARG A 18 -6.73 -8.01 -0.33
CA ARG A 18 -7.25 -9.32 -0.76
C ARG A 18 -8.36 -9.83 0.15
N GLU A 19 -8.21 -9.65 1.46
CA GLU A 19 -9.19 -10.13 2.45
C GLU A 19 -10.48 -9.31 2.43
N THR A 20 -10.37 -8.01 2.16
CA THR A 20 -11.49 -7.06 2.23
C THR A 20 -11.62 -6.20 0.97
N PRO A 21 -11.81 -6.81 -0.21
CA PRO A 21 -11.90 -6.06 -1.45
C PRO A 21 -13.21 -5.25 -1.51
N PRO A 22 -13.20 -4.09 -2.19
CA PRO A 22 -14.42 -3.34 -2.48
C PRO A 22 -15.45 -4.17 -3.25
N HIS A 23 -16.73 -3.86 -3.07
CA HIS A 23 -17.80 -4.59 -3.74
C HIS A 23 -17.67 -4.49 -5.28
N GLY A 24 -17.71 -5.65 -5.95
CA GLY A 24 -17.56 -5.74 -7.41
C GLY A 24 -16.11 -5.74 -7.90
N VAL A 25 -15.13 -5.75 -7.00
CA VAL A 25 -13.70 -5.89 -7.31
C VAL A 25 -13.22 -7.25 -6.85
N SER A 26 -12.48 -7.96 -7.70
CA SER A 26 -11.86 -9.24 -7.30
C SER A 26 -10.71 -9.00 -6.31
N PRO A 27 -10.45 -9.92 -5.37
CA PRO A 27 -9.32 -9.83 -4.43
C PRO A 27 -7.98 -9.53 -5.10
N GLU A 28 -7.67 -10.19 -6.22
CA GLU A 28 -6.42 -9.95 -6.96
C GLU A 28 -6.36 -8.54 -7.56
N ALA A 29 -7.46 -8.05 -8.14
CA ALA A 29 -7.52 -6.68 -8.68
C ALA A 29 -7.35 -5.62 -7.57
N ALA A 30 -7.94 -5.84 -6.39
CA ALA A 30 -7.74 -4.95 -5.25
C ALA A 30 -6.28 -4.95 -4.77
N ALA A 31 -5.66 -6.12 -4.72
CA ALA A 31 -4.24 -6.27 -4.35
C ALA A 31 -3.30 -5.53 -5.32
N VAL A 32 -3.54 -5.67 -6.63
CA VAL A 32 -2.76 -4.99 -7.67
C VAL A 32 -2.92 -3.48 -7.56
N ALA A 33 -4.15 -2.98 -7.46
CA ALA A 33 -4.41 -1.56 -7.36
C ALA A 33 -3.73 -0.92 -6.13
N VAL A 34 -3.75 -1.61 -4.98
CA VAL A 34 -3.05 -1.13 -3.78
C VAL A 34 -1.54 -1.16 -3.97
N ALA A 35 -0.99 -2.21 -4.58
CA ALA A 35 0.44 -2.28 -4.86
C ALA A 35 0.93 -1.14 -5.78
N GLU A 36 0.14 -0.79 -6.80
CA GLU A 36 0.46 0.32 -7.71
C GLU A 36 0.45 1.67 -6.99
N VAL A 37 -0.52 1.91 -6.10
CA VAL A 37 -0.56 3.14 -5.29
C VAL A 37 0.65 3.23 -4.38
N LEU A 38 1.01 2.13 -3.70
CA LEU A 38 2.16 2.10 -2.80
C LEU A 38 3.49 2.29 -3.53
N ASP A 39 3.62 1.80 -4.76
CA ASP A 39 4.81 2.02 -5.60
C ASP A 39 4.97 3.49 -5.99
N GLY A 40 3.85 4.22 -6.14
CA GLY A 40 3.85 5.66 -6.43
C GLY A 40 4.08 6.56 -5.22
N ILE A 41 4.02 6.03 -4.00
CA ILE A 41 4.32 6.79 -2.77
C ILE A 41 5.81 6.68 -2.50
N GLY A 42 6.55 7.75 -2.78
CA GLY A 42 7.96 7.84 -2.38
C GLY A 42 8.13 8.06 -0.88
N ASP A 43 9.24 7.57 -0.31
CA ASP A 43 9.66 7.76 1.09
C ASP A 43 9.90 9.24 1.47
N THR A 44 9.94 10.14 0.48
CA THR A 44 10.21 11.55 0.68
C THR A 44 8.92 12.36 0.67
N CYS A 45 8.62 13.03 1.77
CA CYS A 45 7.61 14.08 1.81
C CYS A 45 8.19 15.38 1.21
N PRO A 46 7.67 15.88 0.07
CA PRO A 46 8.19 17.07 -0.58
C PRO A 46 7.98 18.36 0.25
N GLU A 47 6.99 18.36 1.15
CA GLU A 47 6.69 19.47 2.07
C GLU A 47 7.65 19.53 3.27
N CYS A 48 8.51 18.51 3.44
CA CYS A 48 9.49 18.44 4.54
C CYS A 48 10.90 18.91 4.12
N LEU A 49 11.06 19.41 2.90
CA LEU A 49 12.33 19.93 2.35
C LEU A 49 12.48 21.45 2.58
#